data_AF-A0A7V4ZEY0-F1
#
_entry.id   AF-A0A7V4ZEY0-F1
#
_cell.length_a   1.000
_cell.length_b   1.000
_cell.length_c   1.000
_cell.angle_alpha   90.00
_cell.angle_beta   90.00
_cell.angle_gamma   90.00
#
_symmetry.space_group_name_H-M   'P 1'
#
loop_
_entity.id
_entity.type
_entity.pdbx_description
1 polymer ?
#
loop_
_entity_poly.entity_id
_entity_poly.type
_entity_poly.pdbx_seq_one_letter_code
_entity_poly.pdbx_strand_id
1 'polypeptide(L)'
;MKDHTLEMTIEQLAEHAGVSVRTVRFYISEGLLPGPGSRGRAATYGEEHLLRLRLIRLLVDQRVPLAEIGARLSHLSLAEVRAVLADEAARAAERARAAQQLSPKDYVAALLRQPQRAPRPVGRPEGDGLLRLYDAGPHGMPGSPPAAAPTPPPVGWLRWELAPGVEMHVRSDVAQRERRLIDRVLELARELRKPES
;
A
#
# COMPACT_ATOMS: atom_id res chain seq x y z
N MET A 1 19.87 15.18 26.31
CA MET A 1 20.95 14.32 25.76
C MET A 1 20.93 14.49 24.26
N LYS A 2 22.10 14.60 23.61
CA LYS A 2 22.22 14.97 22.19
C LYS A 2 21.91 13.74 21.35
N ASP A 3 20.72 13.69 20.76
CA ASP A 3 20.30 12.58 19.89
C ASP A 3 21.10 12.59 18.56
N HIS A 4 21.26 11.39 18.03
CA HIS A 4 22.40 10.94 17.24
C HIS A 4 22.52 11.60 15.85
N THR A 5 23.56 12.41 15.67
CA THR A 5 23.91 13.15 14.45
C THR A 5 24.50 12.23 13.37
N LEU A 6 23.70 11.28 12.88
CA LEU A 6 23.95 10.68 11.57
C LEU A 6 23.27 11.55 10.52
N GLU A 7 23.94 12.58 10.05
CA GLU A 7 23.39 13.49 9.05
C GLU A 7 23.42 12.81 7.66
N MET A 8 22.29 12.24 7.25
CA MET A 8 22.14 11.63 5.93
C MET A 8 21.43 12.58 4.97
N THR A 9 21.77 12.52 3.68
CA THR A 9 20.91 13.09 2.62
C THR A 9 19.64 12.25 2.44
N ILE A 10 18.65 12.77 1.73
CA ILE A 10 17.42 12.02 1.46
C ILE A 10 17.68 10.76 0.62
N GLU A 11 18.67 10.79 -0.27
CA GLU A 11 19.12 9.66 -1.08
C GLU A 11 19.71 8.57 -0.20
N GLN A 12 20.64 8.93 0.69
CA GLN A 12 21.24 7.99 1.63
C GLN A 12 20.19 7.40 2.58
N LEU A 13 19.27 8.23 3.10
CA LEU A 13 18.19 7.75 3.95
C LEU A 13 17.32 6.71 3.23
N ALA A 14 16.94 7.01 1.98
CA ALA A 14 16.12 6.13 1.16
C ALA A 14 16.83 4.78 0.91
N GLU A 15 18.11 4.82 0.57
CA GLU A 15 18.95 3.63 0.39
C GLU A 15 19.02 2.78 1.67
N HIS A 16 19.35 3.38 2.82
CA HIS A 16 19.47 2.66 4.09
C HIS A 16 18.15 2.09 4.62
N ALA A 17 17.01 2.68 4.23
CA ALA A 17 15.68 2.19 4.52
C ALA A 17 15.15 1.21 3.45
N GLY A 18 15.82 1.09 2.31
CA GLY A 18 15.40 0.29 1.16
C GLY A 18 14.06 0.77 0.58
N VAL A 19 13.84 2.08 0.53
CA VAL A 19 12.67 2.72 -0.09
C VAL A 19 13.12 3.73 -1.13
N SER A 20 12.20 4.23 -1.96
CA SER A 20 12.53 5.30 -2.92
C SER A 20 12.53 6.68 -2.25
N VAL A 21 13.30 7.63 -2.78
CA VAL A 21 13.26 9.05 -2.36
C VAL A 21 11.83 9.61 -2.49
N ARG A 22 11.08 9.20 -3.50
CA ARG A 22 9.66 9.57 -3.68
C ARG A 22 8.80 9.10 -2.50
N THR A 23 9.03 7.88 -2.02
CA THR A 23 8.33 7.30 -0.86
C THR A 23 8.68 8.07 0.42
N VAL A 24 9.95 8.43 0.62
CA VAL A 24 10.36 9.24 1.77
C VAL A 24 9.63 10.59 1.76
N ARG A 25 9.62 11.30 0.63
CA ARG A 25 8.90 12.59 0.49
C ARG A 25 7.40 12.45 0.72
N PHE A 26 6.80 11.37 0.23
CA PHE A 26 5.39 11.06 0.46
C PHE A 26 5.10 10.88 1.96
N TYR A 27 5.91 10.12 2.68
CA TYR A 27 5.71 9.96 4.13
C TYR A 27 5.93 11.25 4.93
N ILE A 28 6.84 12.12 4.48
CA ILE A 28 6.99 13.47 5.07
C ILE A 28 5.73 14.31 4.79
N SER A 29 5.20 14.30 3.56
CA SER A 29 4.01 15.09 3.22
C SER A 29 2.74 14.62 3.93
N GLU A 30 2.63 13.33 4.19
CA GLU A 30 1.53 12.73 4.97
C GLU A 30 1.72 12.89 6.49
N GLY A 31 2.83 13.49 6.96
CA GLY A 31 3.12 13.70 8.38
C GLY A 31 3.53 12.44 9.14
N LEU A 32 3.86 11.35 8.44
CA LEU A 32 4.32 10.08 9.01
C LEU A 32 5.78 10.12 9.47
N LEU A 33 6.56 11.05 8.92
CA LEU A 33 7.94 11.32 9.30
C LEU A 33 8.10 12.78 9.71
N PRO A 34 8.95 13.05 10.72
CA PRO A 34 9.31 14.42 11.03
C PRO A 34 10.00 15.06 9.82
N GLY A 35 9.86 16.38 9.71
CA GLY A 35 10.61 17.16 8.72
C GLY A 35 12.12 17.08 8.97
N PRO A 36 12.95 17.47 7.99
CA PRO A 36 14.40 17.37 8.09
C PRO A 36 14.95 18.19 9.27
N GLY A 37 16.05 17.70 9.85
CA GLY A 37 16.71 18.31 11.01
C GLY A 37 17.30 19.70 10.74
N SER A 38 17.61 19.99 9.47
CA SER A 38 18.10 21.29 9.01
C SER A 38 17.17 21.92 7.96
N ARG A 39 16.86 23.21 8.11
CA ARG A 39 16.15 24.02 7.13
C ARG A 39 17.16 24.75 6.23
N GLY A 40 17.26 24.37 4.95
CA GLY A 40 18.18 25.03 4.00
C GLY A 40 18.47 24.20 2.75
N ARG A 41 19.55 24.57 2.03
CA ARG A 41 19.97 23.95 0.75
C ARG A 41 20.43 22.48 0.90
N ALA A 42 20.70 22.02 2.12
CA ALA A 42 21.02 20.63 2.42
C ALA A 42 20.15 20.15 3.58
N ALA A 43 18.97 19.61 3.28
CA ALA A 43 18.11 18.98 4.27
C ALA A 43 18.76 17.68 4.77
N THR A 44 18.97 17.57 6.08
CA THR A 44 19.63 16.42 6.70
C THR A 44 18.66 15.58 7.52
N TYR A 45 18.92 14.27 7.54
CA TYR A 45 18.06 13.27 8.17
C TYR A 45 18.87 12.39 9.12
N GLY A 46 18.50 12.40 10.40
CA GLY A 46 19.09 11.59 11.47
C GLY A 46 18.61 10.13 11.53
N GLU A 47 19.14 9.40 12.52
CA GLU A 47 18.78 8.01 12.83
C GLU A 47 17.28 7.82 13.09
N GLU A 48 16.62 8.80 13.71
CA GLU A 48 15.18 8.77 13.97
C GLU A 48 14.36 8.57 12.70
N HIS A 49 14.74 9.23 11.60
CA HIS A 49 14.06 9.06 10.32
C HIS A 49 14.24 7.64 9.78
N LEU A 50 15.44 7.09 9.92
CA LEU A 50 15.76 5.74 9.45
C LEU A 50 14.97 4.67 10.22
N LEU A 51 14.93 4.78 11.55
CA LEU A 51 14.20 3.82 12.39
C LEU A 51 12.69 3.89 12.15
N ARG A 52 12.12 5.09 12.04
CA ARG A 52 10.71 5.26 11.68
C ARG A 52 10.41 4.69 10.29
N LEU A 53 11.27 4.95 9.30
CA LEU A 53 11.09 4.39 7.95
C LEU A 53 11.11 2.86 7.92
N ARG A 54 12.03 2.23 8.66
CA ARG A 54 12.09 0.77 8.77
C ARG A 54 10.85 0.20 9.43
N LEU A 55 10.36 0.86 10.48
CA LEU A 55 9.13 0.45 11.16
C LEU A 55 7.90 0.62 10.26
N ILE A 56 7.77 1.75 9.55
CA ILE A 56 6.69 1.97 8.57
C ILE A 56 6.68 0.85 7.54
N ARG A 57 7.84 0.54 6.94
CA ARG A 57 7.95 -0.52 5.94
C ARG A 57 7.50 -1.87 6.49
N LEU A 58 7.98 -2.25 7.67
CA LEU A 58 7.64 -3.52 8.28
C LEU A 58 6.13 -3.63 8.57
N LEU A 59 5.50 -2.54 9.04
CA LEU A 59 4.05 -2.52 9.29
C LEU A 59 3.24 -2.54 7.98
N VAL A 60 3.72 -1.87 6.92
CA VAL A 60 3.11 -1.95 5.58
C VAL A 60 3.18 -3.38 5.03
N ASP A 61 4.31 -4.08 5.21
CA ASP A 61 4.46 -5.48 4.81
C ASP A 61 3.49 -6.40 5.57
N GLN A 62 3.06 -6.00 6.78
CA GLN A 62 2.00 -6.64 7.56
C GLN A 62 0.58 -6.20 7.20
N ARG A 63 0.41 -5.39 6.14
CA ARG A 63 -0.89 -4.85 5.67
C ARG A 63 -1.59 -3.90 6.67
N VAL A 64 -0.82 -3.25 7.55
CA VAL A 64 -1.38 -2.21 8.43
C VAL A 64 -1.65 -0.94 7.59
N PRO A 65 -2.86 -0.33 7.69
CA PRO A 65 -3.17 0.90 6.97
C PRO A 65 -2.27 2.07 7.38
N LEU A 66 -1.85 2.91 6.42
CA LEU A 66 -0.95 4.03 6.68
C LEU A 66 -1.46 5.02 7.74
N ALA A 67 -2.77 5.27 7.79
CA ALA A 67 -3.37 6.14 8.79
C ALA A 67 -3.16 5.60 10.22
N GLU A 68 -3.27 4.29 10.39
CA GLU A 68 -3.04 3.63 11.68
C GLU A 68 -1.55 3.64 12.04
N ILE A 69 -0.67 3.42 11.06
CA ILE A 69 0.78 3.55 11.25
C ILE A 69 1.13 4.95 11.75
N GLY A 70 0.55 5.99 11.13
CA GLY A 70 0.76 7.38 11.57
C GLY A 70 0.31 7.64 12.99
N ALA A 71 -0.90 7.20 13.35
CA ALA A 71 -1.43 7.33 14.70
C ALA A 71 -0.58 6.58 15.74
N ARG A 72 0.01 5.44 15.37
CA ARG A 72 0.92 4.71 16.27
C ARG A 72 2.23 5.47 16.43
N LEU A 73 2.84 5.95 15.35
CA LEU A 73 4.14 6.61 15.39
C LEU A 73 4.13 8.00 16.04
N SER A 74 3.02 8.73 15.95
CA SER A 74 2.92 10.11 16.48
C SER A 74 3.14 10.20 18.00
N HIS A 75 2.90 9.12 18.73
CA HIS A 75 3.01 9.07 20.19
C HIS A 75 4.31 8.42 20.68
N LEU A 76 5.14 7.88 19.78
CA LEU A 76 6.35 7.13 20.16
C LEU A 76 7.59 8.02 20.15
N SER A 77 8.32 7.98 21.26
CA SER A 77 9.70 8.46 21.36
C SER A 77 10.64 7.61 20.51
N LEU A 78 11.85 8.13 20.23
CA LEU A 78 12.88 7.40 19.48
C LEU A 78 13.23 6.05 20.12
N ALA A 79 13.33 6.00 21.45
CA ALA A 79 13.62 4.78 22.19
C ALA A 79 12.50 3.73 22.03
N GLU A 80 11.24 4.16 22.09
CA GLU A 80 10.09 3.29 21.89
C GLU A 80 10.00 2.81 20.44
N VAL A 81 10.24 3.68 19.44
CA VAL A 81 10.32 3.28 18.03
C VAL A 81 11.37 2.19 17.84
N ARG A 82 12.56 2.36 18.46
CA ARG A 82 13.63 1.36 18.39
C ARG A 82 13.20 0.03 19.01
N ALA A 83 12.54 0.06 20.18
CA ALA A 83 12.07 -1.13 20.86
C ALA A 83 10.98 -1.87 20.07
N VAL A 84 9.98 -1.14 19.56
CA VAL A 84 8.90 -1.70 18.74
C VAL A 84 9.45 -2.30 17.45
N LEU A 85 10.37 -1.60 16.78
CA LEU A 85 11.01 -2.12 15.57
C LEU A 85 11.76 -3.44 15.84
N ALA A 86 12.48 -3.54 16.97
CA ALA A 86 13.19 -4.76 17.33
C ALA A 86 12.24 -5.93 17.59
N ASP A 87 11.16 -5.70 18.34
CA ASP A 87 10.14 -6.73 18.62
C ASP A 87 9.46 -7.21 17.33
N GLU A 88 9.01 -6.26 16.51
CA GLU A 88 8.36 -6.56 15.24
C GLU A 88 9.28 -7.29 14.25
N ALA A 89 10.56 -6.91 14.19
CA ALA A 89 11.56 -7.59 13.37
C ALA A 89 11.81 -9.03 13.87
N ALA A 90 11.87 -9.24 15.19
CA ALA A 90 12.00 -10.57 15.77
C ALA A 90 10.80 -11.46 15.43
N ARG A 91 9.57 -10.93 15.56
CA ARG A 91 8.33 -11.64 15.16
C ARG A 91 8.29 -11.96 13.67
N ALA A 92 8.76 -11.04 12.83
CA ALA A 92 8.83 -11.26 11.39
C ALA A 92 9.85 -12.35 11.03
N ALA A 93 11.02 -12.33 11.66
CA ALA A 93 12.05 -13.36 11.48
C ALA A 93 11.55 -14.74 11.94
N GLU A 94 10.86 -14.82 13.07
CA GLU A 94 10.30 -16.08 13.57
C GLU A 94 9.23 -16.64 12.64
N ARG A 95 8.32 -15.79 12.15
CA ARG A 95 7.34 -16.19 11.12
C ARG A 95 8.01 -16.69 9.84
N ALA A 96 9.07 -16.01 9.38
CA ALA A 96 9.82 -16.43 8.20
C ALA A 96 10.50 -17.79 8.40
N ARG A 97 11.08 -18.05 9.58
CA ARG A 97 11.68 -19.34 9.94
C ARG A 97 10.63 -20.46 9.98
N ALA A 98 9.49 -20.21 10.62
CA ALA A 98 8.39 -21.17 10.69
C ALA A 98 7.87 -21.52 9.29
N ALA A 99 7.72 -20.51 8.41
CA ALA A 99 7.30 -20.73 7.03
C ALA A 99 8.31 -21.55 6.21
N GLN A 100 9.62 -21.40 6.47
CA GLN A 100 10.66 -22.20 5.81
C GLN A 100 10.68 -23.66 6.29
N GLN A 101 10.24 -23.93 7.53
CA GLN A 101 10.20 -25.27 8.10
C GLN A 101 8.97 -26.07 7.68
N LEU A 102 7.88 -25.41 7.28
CA LEU A 102 6.65 -26.07 6.86
C LEU A 102 6.82 -26.62 5.43
N SER A 103 6.92 -27.94 5.27
CA SER A 103 6.88 -28.56 3.94
C SER A 103 5.52 -28.26 3.29
N PRO A 104 5.45 -28.04 1.96
CA PRO A 104 4.17 -27.88 1.26
C PRO A 104 3.15 -29.00 1.57
N LYS A 105 3.64 -30.21 1.89
CA LYS A 105 2.81 -31.34 2.34
C LYS A 105 2.20 -31.12 3.73
N ASP A 106 2.92 -30.50 4.66
CA ASP A 106 2.44 -30.21 6.01
C ASP A 106 1.41 -29.08 6.01
N TYR A 107 1.55 -28.11 5.10
CA TYR A 107 0.53 -27.07 4.88
C TYR A 107 -0.78 -27.65 4.35
N VAL A 108 -0.72 -28.52 3.34
CA VAL A 108 -1.91 -29.22 2.80
C VAL A 108 -2.52 -30.13 3.87
N ALA A 109 -1.70 -30.86 4.63
CA ALA A 109 -2.18 -31.69 5.73
C ALA A 109 -2.85 -30.87 6.84
N ALA A 110 -2.35 -29.67 7.16
CA ALA A 110 -2.96 -28.76 8.10
C ALA A 110 -4.29 -28.18 7.58
N LEU A 111 -4.38 -27.86 6.29
CA LEU A 111 -5.59 -27.36 5.65
C LEU A 111 -6.68 -28.45 5.57
N LEU A 112 -6.29 -29.70 5.27
CA LEU A 112 -7.21 -30.84 5.25
C LEU A 112 -7.68 -31.27 6.64
N ARG A 113 -6.90 -30.98 7.70
CA ARG A 113 -7.31 -31.19 9.10
C ARG A 113 -8.28 -30.15 9.62
N GLN A 114 -8.45 -29.01 8.93
CA GLN A 114 -9.47 -28.02 9.26
C GLN A 114 -10.70 -28.22 8.36
N PRO A 115 -11.85 -28.69 8.88
CA PRO A 115 -13.10 -28.58 8.14
C PRO A 115 -13.43 -27.09 8.01
N GLN A 116 -13.20 -26.53 6.83
CA GLN A 116 -13.51 -25.15 6.50
C GLN A 116 -15.00 -24.88 6.81
N ARG A 117 -15.27 -24.02 7.79
CA ARG A 117 -16.59 -23.42 7.97
C ARG A 117 -16.70 -22.35 6.89
N ALA A 118 -17.41 -22.67 5.81
CA ALA A 118 -17.59 -21.77 4.68
C ALA A 118 -18.07 -20.38 5.18
N PRO A 119 -17.49 -19.26 4.69
CA PRO A 119 -18.10 -17.96 4.91
C PRO A 119 -19.51 -17.97 4.31
N ARG A 120 -20.51 -17.63 5.13
CA ARG A 120 -21.87 -17.39 4.65
C ARG A 120 -21.82 -16.29 3.59
N PRO A 121 -22.42 -16.45 2.41
CA PRO A 121 -22.53 -15.36 1.46
C PRO A 121 -23.32 -14.22 2.11
N VAL A 122 -22.67 -13.06 2.29
CA VAL A 122 -23.36 -11.80 2.58
C VAL A 122 -24.29 -11.54 1.40
N GLY A 123 -25.59 -11.48 1.69
CA GLY A 123 -26.63 -11.28 0.69
C GLY A 123 -26.38 -10.02 -0.12
N ARG A 124 -26.51 -10.16 -1.44
CA ARG A 124 -26.73 -9.05 -2.37
C ARG A 124 -27.98 -8.28 -1.91
N PRO A 125 -27.96 -6.96 -1.69
CA PRO A 125 -29.19 -6.20 -1.73
C PRO A 125 -29.60 -6.12 -3.21
N GLU A 126 -30.67 -6.83 -3.53
CA GLU A 126 -31.42 -6.64 -4.76
C GLU A 126 -31.96 -5.21 -4.79
N GLY A 127 -31.88 -4.59 -5.96
CA GLY A 127 -32.29 -3.22 -6.16
C GLY A 127 -33.78 -3.05 -5.94
N ASP A 128 -34.14 -2.01 -5.22
CA ASP A 128 -35.43 -1.37 -5.38
C ASP A 128 -35.23 0.14 -5.45
N GLY A 129 -35.91 0.72 -6.43
CA GLY A 129 -35.52 1.98 -7.05
C GLY A 129 -35.62 3.22 -6.17
N LEU A 130 -34.84 4.24 -6.55
CA LEU A 130 -35.24 5.64 -6.46
C LEU A 130 -34.36 6.48 -7.38
N LEU A 131 -34.74 6.51 -8.66
CA LEU A 131 -34.55 7.71 -9.47
C LEU A 131 -35.41 8.80 -8.80
N ARG A 132 -34.80 9.64 -7.97
CA ARG A 132 -35.41 10.94 -7.66
C ARG A 132 -34.85 11.97 -8.62
N LEU A 133 -35.69 12.27 -9.60
CA LEU A 133 -35.81 13.55 -10.28
C LEU A 133 -35.47 14.69 -9.29
N TYR A 134 -34.40 15.42 -9.58
CA TYR A 134 -34.31 16.79 -9.08
C TYR A 134 -35.21 17.63 -9.98
N ASP A 135 -36.38 17.95 -9.42
CA ASP A 135 -37.29 18.96 -9.93
C ASP A 135 -36.67 20.34 -9.79
N ALA A 136 -36.97 21.20 -10.76
CA ALA A 136 -36.43 22.53 -10.93
C ALA A 136 -37.13 23.53 -10.00
N GLY A 137 -36.35 24.46 -9.43
CA GLY A 137 -36.86 25.67 -8.77
C GLY A 137 -35.75 26.72 -8.64
N PRO A 138 -36.02 28.01 -8.89
CA PRO A 138 -35.00 28.92 -9.41
C PRO A 138 -34.51 29.91 -8.36
N HIS A 139 -33.29 29.77 -7.83
CA HIS A 139 -32.67 30.85 -7.06
C HIS A 139 -31.16 30.91 -7.23
N GLY A 140 -30.70 32.04 -7.80
CA GLY A 140 -29.48 32.76 -7.41
C GLY A 140 -28.13 32.09 -7.72
N MET A 141 -27.56 32.44 -8.87
CA MET A 141 -26.10 32.35 -9.09
C MET A 141 -25.37 33.25 -8.07
N PRO A 142 -24.21 32.80 -7.57
CA PRO A 142 -23.08 33.73 -7.49
C PRO A 142 -21.85 33.15 -8.21
N GLY A 143 -21.27 34.01 -9.07
CA GLY A 143 -19.84 34.07 -9.39
C GLY A 143 -19.15 32.82 -9.98
N SER A 144 -18.82 32.88 -11.27
CA SER A 144 -17.84 31.98 -11.88
C SER A 144 -16.51 31.97 -11.09
N PRO A 145 -16.00 30.81 -10.64
CA PRO A 145 -14.60 30.69 -10.25
C PRO A 145 -13.71 30.79 -11.51
N PRO A 146 -12.48 31.35 -11.42
CA PRO A 146 -11.57 31.42 -12.55
C PRO A 146 -11.22 30.00 -13.04
N ALA A 147 -11.10 29.87 -14.37
CA ALA A 147 -10.87 28.63 -15.09
C ALA A 147 -9.91 27.68 -14.36
N ALA A 148 -10.47 26.59 -13.81
CA ALA A 148 -9.70 25.46 -13.34
C ALA A 148 -8.89 24.91 -14.51
N ALA A 149 -7.58 24.73 -14.29
CA ALA A 149 -6.73 23.95 -15.18
C ALA A 149 -7.40 22.61 -15.51
N PRO A 150 -7.20 22.04 -16.71
CA PRO A 150 -7.87 20.80 -17.11
C PRO A 150 -7.59 19.73 -16.06
N THR A 151 -8.65 19.31 -15.34
CA THR A 151 -8.63 18.14 -14.48
C THR A 151 -8.13 16.98 -15.36
N PRO A 152 -6.99 16.34 -15.02
CA PRO A 152 -6.56 15.16 -15.78
C PRO A 152 -7.72 14.14 -15.74
N PRO A 153 -8.05 13.49 -16.86
CA PRO A 153 -9.13 12.50 -16.88
C PRO A 153 -8.87 11.48 -15.76
N PRO A 154 -9.91 11.05 -15.03
CA PRO A 154 -9.73 10.07 -13.96
C PRO A 154 -9.02 8.84 -14.53
N VAL A 155 -7.88 8.49 -13.92
CA VAL A 155 -7.14 7.28 -14.28
C VAL A 155 -8.01 6.09 -13.87
N GLY A 156 -8.74 5.53 -14.83
CA GLY A 156 -9.58 4.36 -14.60
C GLY A 156 -8.75 3.13 -14.23
N TRP A 157 -9.38 2.13 -13.62
CA TRP A 157 -8.82 0.80 -13.45
C TRP A 157 -9.52 -0.16 -14.41
N LEU A 158 -8.75 -0.96 -15.13
CA LEU A 158 -9.23 -2.03 -16.00
C LEU A 158 -9.16 -3.34 -15.23
N ARG A 159 -10.24 -4.12 -15.29
CA ARG A 159 -10.37 -5.45 -14.68
C ARG A 159 -10.45 -6.50 -15.78
N TRP A 160 -9.59 -7.50 -15.71
CA TRP A 160 -9.64 -8.67 -16.57
C TRP A 160 -9.72 -9.94 -15.72
N GLU A 161 -10.66 -10.82 -16.05
CA GLU A 161 -10.74 -12.15 -15.47
C GLU A 161 -9.79 -13.09 -16.23
N LEU A 162 -8.83 -13.67 -15.52
CA LEU A 162 -7.82 -14.58 -16.09
C LEU A 162 -8.32 -16.03 -16.08
N ALA A 163 -9.02 -16.41 -15.00
CA ALA A 163 -9.63 -17.71 -14.76
C ALA A 163 -10.78 -17.53 -13.75
N PRO A 164 -11.68 -18.52 -13.57
CA PRO A 164 -12.76 -18.41 -12.58
C PRO A 164 -12.20 -18.07 -11.19
N GLY A 165 -12.52 -16.86 -10.71
CA GLY A 165 -12.05 -16.34 -9.42
C GLY A 165 -10.64 -15.73 -9.40
N VAL A 166 -9.96 -15.61 -10.55
CA VAL A 166 -8.64 -14.98 -10.69
C VAL A 166 -8.73 -13.74 -11.57
N GLU A 167 -8.35 -12.58 -11.01
CA GLU A 167 -8.53 -11.28 -11.67
C GLU A 167 -7.25 -10.45 -11.69
N MET A 168 -7.04 -9.75 -12.80
CA MET A 168 -5.95 -8.81 -13.01
C MET A 168 -6.51 -7.38 -13.09
N HIS A 169 -6.05 -6.52 -12.19
CA HIS A 169 -6.38 -5.10 -12.17
C HIS A 169 -5.19 -4.27 -12.64
N VAL A 170 -5.37 -3.47 -13.70
CA VAL A 170 -4.32 -2.61 -14.25
C VAL A 170 -4.86 -1.19 -14.41
N ARG A 171 -4.08 -0.19 -13.99
CA ARG A 171 -4.45 1.22 -14.22
C ARG A 171 -4.52 1.51 -15.73
N SER A 172 -5.50 2.31 -16.17
CA SER A 172 -5.75 2.61 -17.58
C SER A 172 -4.56 3.27 -18.29
N ASP A 173 -3.80 4.13 -17.58
CA ASP A 173 -2.59 4.77 -18.12
C ASP A 173 -1.44 3.77 -18.31
N VAL A 174 -1.29 2.84 -17.39
CA VAL A 174 -0.33 1.73 -17.48
C VAL A 174 -0.76 0.74 -18.57
N ALA A 175 -2.06 0.47 -18.70
CA ALA A 175 -2.58 -0.44 -19.71
C ALA A 175 -2.35 0.03 -21.15
N GLN A 176 -2.38 1.35 -21.36
CA GLN A 176 -2.04 1.94 -22.65
C GLN A 176 -0.53 1.90 -22.93
N ARG A 177 0.31 2.16 -21.92
CA ARG A 177 1.76 2.21 -22.06
C ARG A 177 2.39 0.83 -22.18
N GLU A 178 1.97 -0.10 -21.34
CA GLU A 178 2.57 -1.43 -21.15
C GLU A 178 1.75 -2.55 -21.81
N ARG A 179 1.16 -2.25 -22.98
CA ARG A 179 0.27 -3.18 -23.67
C ARG A 179 0.92 -4.54 -23.96
N ARG A 180 2.20 -4.54 -24.37
CA ARG A 180 2.95 -5.77 -24.68
C ARG A 180 3.13 -6.69 -23.47
N LEU A 181 3.40 -6.11 -22.29
CA LEU A 181 3.56 -6.87 -21.05
C LEU A 181 2.24 -7.50 -20.63
N ILE A 182 1.15 -6.73 -20.73
CA ILE A 182 -0.20 -7.20 -20.43
C ILE A 182 -0.61 -8.34 -21.35
N ASP A 183 -0.41 -8.17 -22.66
CA ASP A 183 -0.73 -9.20 -23.64
C ASP A 183 0.06 -10.49 -23.34
N ARG A 184 1.32 -10.39 -22.90
CA ARG A 184 2.14 -11.54 -22.49
C ARG A 184 1.63 -12.23 -21.21
N VAL A 185 1.20 -11.47 -20.21
CA VAL A 185 0.61 -12.03 -18.98
C VAL A 185 -0.72 -12.73 -19.28
N LEU A 186 -1.54 -12.14 -20.15
CA LEU A 186 -2.78 -12.76 -20.62
C LEU A 186 -2.53 -14.04 -21.43
N GLU A 187 -1.46 -14.07 -22.23
CA GLU A 187 -1.03 -15.25 -22.98
C GLU A 187 -0.59 -16.39 -22.05
N LEU A 188 0.29 -16.10 -21.08
CA LEU A 188 0.73 -17.08 -20.07
C LEU A 188 -0.45 -17.61 -19.24
N ALA A 189 -1.38 -16.73 -18.84
CA ALA A 189 -2.58 -17.14 -18.13
C ALA A 189 -3.46 -18.08 -18.95
N ARG A 190 -3.50 -17.93 -20.28
CA ARG A 190 -4.22 -18.84 -21.19
C ARG A 190 -3.48 -20.16 -21.39
N GLU A 191 -2.15 -20.14 -21.44
CA GLU A 191 -1.32 -21.35 -21.56
C GLU A 191 -1.45 -22.25 -20.33
N LEU A 192 -1.41 -21.68 -19.12
CA LEU A 192 -1.65 -22.41 -17.86
C LEU A 192 -3.05 -23.01 -17.76
N ARG A 193 -4.01 -22.54 -18.59
CA ARG A 193 -5.37 -23.07 -18.68
C ARG A 193 -5.50 -24.23 -19.68
N LYS A 194 -4.52 -24.45 -20.56
CA LYS A 194 -4.51 -25.64 -21.41
C LYS A 194 -4.01 -26.82 -20.56
N PRO A 195 -4.84 -27.82 -20.24
CA PRO A 195 -4.32 -29.04 -19.64
C PRO A 195 -3.31 -29.64 -20.62
N GLU A 196 -2.13 -30.04 -20.12
CA GLU A 196 -1.20 -30.87 -20.89
C GLU A 196 -2.00 -32.06 -21.42
N SER A 197 -2.07 -32.15 -22.76
CA SER A 197 -2.81 -33.19 -23.48
C SER A 197 -1.91 -34.36 -23.80
#